data_AF-A0A811PS53-F1
#
_entry.id   AF-A0A811PS53-F1
#
_cell.length_a   1.000
_cell.length_b   1.000
_cell.length_c   1.000
_cell.angle_alpha   90.00
_cell.angle_beta   90.00
_cell.angle_gamma   90.00
#
_symmetry.space_group_name_H-M   'P 1'
#
loop_
_entity.id
_entity.type
_entity.pdbx_description
1 polymer ?
#
loop_
_entity_poly.entity_id
_entity_poly.type
_entity_poly.pdbx_seq_one_letter_code
_entity_poly.pdbx_strand_id
1 'polypeptide(L)'
;MDAAAVAALDKEYAQMAGEGSAATVRALEKEVQELETEVNKLTSGPSRRQALESEKEAVAETWKTKLNESEQALGDLEKELEAKVSDVKATTAENRDLLGQVGAQPLNVSDVKRMHREMKVVEDDTASAEKGTSALEEKDWELETKLVTKLEDLERLAEQCNQAHKRLKSGIDIQYMIHAKGSSPAEMLGTYKTVLKQGLVAHADENKRIRLSNLEEVNDLQKQMQGNVKVLEEERNNISSLQATNDNGMLKFPIFKNFVYMVKLMIFLKISEKRHQDARLKADKETQAVANVLRELVDSMAEHKGFMGTIIAQRRKDLHEAEDYIASLASSTLAGMSFTCGIHVPVPGIVYWKGK
;
A
#
# COMPACT_ATOMS: atom_id res chain seq x y z
N MET A 1 71.74 119.95 112.64
CA MET A 1 72.15 120.67 111.41
C MET A 1 73.44 120.03 110.89
N ASP A 2 73.64 119.72 109.61
CA ASP A 2 72.76 119.80 108.42
C ASP A 2 73.30 119.02 107.18
N ALA A 3 72.44 118.75 106.18
CA ALA A 3 72.60 117.84 105.03
C ALA A 3 73.20 118.47 103.73
N ALA A 4 73.59 119.74 103.72
CA ALA A 4 73.83 120.48 102.47
C ALA A 4 75.18 120.22 101.77
N ALA A 5 76.18 119.63 102.44
CA ALA A 5 77.54 119.49 101.88
C ALA A 5 77.75 118.26 100.97
N VAL A 6 76.87 117.26 101.02
CA VAL A 6 77.08 115.97 100.33
C VAL A 6 76.72 116.03 98.84
N ALA A 7 75.81 116.91 98.41
CA ALA A 7 75.28 116.88 97.05
C ALA A 7 76.20 117.47 95.95
N ALA A 8 77.25 118.22 96.30
CA ALA A 8 78.07 118.92 95.30
C ALA A 8 79.21 118.05 94.72
N LEU A 9 79.82 117.18 95.53
CA LEU A 9 80.95 116.35 95.11
C LEU A 9 80.52 115.22 94.16
N ASP A 10 79.29 114.77 94.27
CA ASP A 10 78.76 113.70 93.42
C ASP A 10 78.63 114.08 91.94
N LYS A 11 78.68 115.38 91.59
CA LYS A 11 78.43 115.83 90.21
C LYS A 11 79.70 115.91 89.33
N GLU A 12 80.85 116.25 89.90
CA GLU A 12 82.04 116.57 89.09
C GLU A 12 82.86 115.34 88.70
N TYR A 13 82.82 114.29 89.53
CA TYR A 13 83.46 113.00 89.21
C TYR A 13 82.75 112.23 88.08
N ALA A 14 81.57 112.69 87.66
CA ALA A 14 80.75 112.02 86.67
C ALA A 14 81.21 112.23 85.21
N GLN A 15 82.01 113.25 84.89
CA GLN A 15 82.23 113.67 83.50
C GLN A 15 83.56 113.19 82.87
N MET A 16 84.68 113.25 83.60
CA MET A 16 86.01 112.92 83.07
C MET A 16 86.25 111.42 82.84
N ALA A 17 85.49 110.56 83.51
CA ALA A 17 85.54 109.12 83.24
C ALA A 17 84.79 108.70 81.95
N GLY A 18 84.16 109.65 81.24
CA GLY A 18 83.23 109.35 80.15
C GLY A 18 83.83 109.16 78.75
N GLU A 19 84.92 109.84 78.37
CA GLU A 19 85.29 109.99 76.93
C GLU A 19 86.46 109.11 76.45
N GLY A 20 87.51 108.89 77.25
CA GLY A 20 88.63 108.01 76.86
C GLY A 20 88.23 106.54 76.72
N SER A 21 87.12 106.15 77.33
CA SER A 21 86.52 104.83 77.17
C SER A 21 85.79 104.66 75.83
N ALA A 22 85.47 105.73 75.09
CA ALA A 22 84.52 105.62 73.97
C ALA A 22 85.12 105.07 72.65
N ALA A 23 86.42 105.22 72.42
CA ALA A 23 87.03 104.88 71.11
C ALA A 23 87.56 103.44 71.03
N THR A 24 88.19 102.92 72.09
CA THR A 24 88.59 101.51 72.20
C THR A 24 87.38 100.58 72.24
N VAL A 25 86.27 101.08 72.78
CA VAL A 25 84.98 100.41 72.77
C VAL A 25 84.50 100.15 71.33
N ARG A 26 84.63 101.12 70.41
CA ARG A 26 84.06 100.99 69.06
C ARG A 26 84.73 99.97 68.13
N ALA A 27 86.03 99.74 68.27
CA ALA A 27 86.74 98.75 67.44
C ALA A 27 86.51 97.31 67.95
N LEU A 28 86.52 97.14 69.28
CA LEU A 28 86.12 95.89 69.92
C LEU A 28 84.64 95.56 69.61
N GLU A 29 83.76 96.57 69.52
CA GLU A 29 82.35 96.37 69.15
C GLU A 29 82.18 95.69 67.78
N LYS A 30 83.02 95.99 66.78
CA LYS A 30 82.83 95.46 65.42
C LYS A 30 83.34 94.02 65.25
N GLU A 31 84.49 93.70 65.84
CA GLU A 31 85.04 92.33 65.81
C GLU A 31 84.23 91.38 66.72
N VAL A 32 83.73 91.92 67.83
CA VAL A 32 82.73 91.25 68.65
C VAL A 32 81.45 91.01 67.85
N GLN A 33 80.96 91.97 67.04
CA GLN A 33 79.77 91.76 66.20
C GLN A 33 79.93 90.65 65.15
N GLU A 34 81.08 90.57 64.44
CA GLU A 34 81.29 89.52 63.44
C GLU A 34 81.40 88.13 64.10
N LEU A 35 82.15 88.00 65.20
CA LEU A 35 82.18 86.75 65.99
C LEU A 35 80.82 86.45 66.62
N GLU A 36 80.05 87.45 67.02
CA GLU A 36 78.67 87.29 67.50
C GLU A 36 77.76 86.77 66.39
N THR A 37 77.93 87.15 65.13
CA THR A 37 77.08 86.60 64.05
C THR A 37 77.37 85.12 63.78
N GLU A 38 78.63 84.70 63.80
CA GLU A 38 79.01 83.30 63.57
C GLU A 38 78.68 82.41 64.79
N VAL A 39 78.87 82.96 66.01
CA VAL A 39 78.37 82.35 67.25
C VAL A 39 76.85 82.26 67.20
N ASN A 40 76.11 83.30 66.80
CA ASN A 40 74.66 83.24 66.70
C ASN A 40 74.18 82.20 65.67
N LYS A 41 74.93 81.98 64.59
CA LYS A 41 74.57 80.97 63.58
C LYS A 41 74.82 79.53 64.05
N LEU A 42 75.89 79.27 64.80
CA LEU A 42 76.15 77.95 65.40
C LEU A 42 75.37 77.72 66.70
N THR A 43 74.94 78.79 67.38
CA THR A 43 74.12 78.75 68.60
C THR A 43 72.62 78.72 68.29
N SER A 44 72.19 79.12 67.09
CA SER A 44 70.77 79.10 66.69
C SER A 44 70.25 77.71 66.33
N GLY A 45 71.13 76.71 66.15
CA GLY A 45 70.75 75.30 66.05
C GLY A 45 70.91 74.56 67.38
N PRO A 46 70.01 73.63 67.76
CA PRO A 46 70.15 72.87 68.99
C PRO A 46 71.40 71.98 68.95
N SER A 47 72.21 71.98 70.01
CA SER A 47 73.42 71.14 70.08
C SER A 47 73.05 69.66 70.02
N ARG A 48 73.96 68.80 69.51
CA ARG A 48 73.77 67.33 69.50
C ARG A 48 73.35 66.77 70.86
N ARG A 49 73.82 67.39 71.94
CA ARG A 49 73.47 67.02 73.32
C ARG A 49 72.02 67.38 73.64
N GLN A 50 71.56 68.55 73.21
CA GLN A 50 70.18 68.99 73.42
C GLN A 50 69.19 68.18 72.56
N ALA A 51 69.54 67.83 71.33
CA ALA A 51 68.73 66.93 70.50
C ALA A 51 68.59 65.54 71.14
N LEU A 52 69.69 64.97 71.66
CA LEU A 52 69.69 63.68 72.33
C LEU A 52 68.92 63.71 73.65
N GLU A 53 69.00 64.79 74.43
CA GLU A 53 68.18 64.94 75.64
C GLU A 53 66.70 65.13 75.29
N SER A 54 66.35 65.88 74.24
CA SER A 54 64.95 65.94 73.79
C SER A 54 64.42 64.60 73.28
N GLU A 55 65.26 63.78 72.66
CA GLU A 55 64.91 62.43 72.22
C GLU A 55 64.78 61.46 73.41
N LYS A 56 65.69 61.52 74.39
CA LYS A 56 65.57 60.76 75.64
C LYS A 56 64.32 61.13 76.42
N GLU A 57 64.00 62.42 76.52
CA GLU A 57 62.81 62.89 77.22
C GLU A 57 61.55 62.44 76.49
N ALA A 58 61.53 62.54 75.15
CA ALA A 58 60.42 62.03 74.33
C ALA A 58 60.24 60.52 74.51
N VAL A 59 61.34 59.75 74.54
CA VAL A 59 61.32 58.31 74.79
C VAL A 59 60.85 58.02 76.22
N ALA A 60 61.35 58.74 77.22
CA ALA A 60 60.97 58.57 78.63
C ALA A 60 59.48 58.85 78.84
N GLU A 61 58.96 59.94 78.30
CA GLU A 61 57.53 60.24 78.35
C GLU A 61 56.71 59.21 77.57
N THR A 62 57.20 58.69 76.45
CA THR A 62 56.55 57.58 75.72
C THR A 62 56.52 56.28 76.52
N TRP A 63 57.57 55.94 77.25
CA TRP A 63 57.58 54.75 78.11
C TRP A 63 56.72 54.92 79.35
N LYS A 64 56.67 56.13 79.90
CA LYS A 64 55.84 56.49 81.05
C LYS A 64 54.36 56.45 80.71
N THR A 65 53.96 56.93 79.54
CA THR A 65 52.58 56.78 79.05
C THR A 65 52.22 55.31 78.83
N LYS A 66 53.08 54.54 78.15
CA LYS A 66 52.86 53.10 77.96
C LYS A 66 52.82 52.31 79.27
N LEU A 67 53.64 52.68 80.24
CA LEU A 67 53.64 52.06 81.55
C LEU A 67 52.34 52.35 82.31
N ASN A 68 51.88 53.61 82.31
CA ASN A 68 50.59 53.96 82.90
C ASN A 68 49.41 53.28 82.18
N GLU A 69 49.42 53.22 80.85
CA GLU A 69 48.40 52.50 80.07
C GLU A 69 48.40 51.00 80.40
N SER A 70 49.59 50.39 80.52
CA SER A 70 49.72 48.98 80.89
C SER A 70 49.28 48.72 82.34
N GLU A 71 49.60 49.61 83.28
CA GLU A 71 49.14 49.52 84.67
C GLU A 71 47.63 49.68 84.77
N GLN A 72 47.05 50.63 84.03
CA GLN A 72 45.60 50.81 83.98
C GLN A 72 44.91 49.58 83.37
N ALA A 73 45.41 49.05 82.25
CA ALA A 73 44.86 47.86 81.61
C ALA A 73 44.95 46.61 82.53
N LEU A 74 46.05 46.46 83.27
CA LEU A 74 46.18 45.40 84.26
C LEU A 74 45.19 45.56 85.41
N GLY A 75 45.00 46.78 85.91
CA GLY A 75 44.02 47.07 86.95
C GLY A 75 42.57 46.81 86.50
N ASP A 76 42.24 47.11 85.25
CA ASP A 76 40.92 46.82 84.68
C ASP A 76 40.71 45.30 84.48
N LEU A 77 41.73 44.58 84.01
CA LEU A 77 41.69 43.11 83.91
C LEU A 77 41.58 42.44 85.28
N GLU A 78 42.25 42.97 86.30
CA GLU A 78 42.16 42.45 87.67
C GLU A 78 40.74 42.61 88.23
N LYS A 79 40.11 43.78 88.04
CA LYS A 79 38.70 44.00 88.40
C LYS A 79 37.75 43.09 87.62
N GLU A 80 37.99 42.89 86.33
CA GLU A 80 37.18 41.97 85.51
C GLU A 80 37.32 40.52 85.99
N LEU A 81 38.55 40.11 86.32
CA LEU A 81 38.82 38.77 86.85
C LEU A 81 38.14 38.57 88.20
N GLU A 82 38.20 39.57 89.09
CA GLU A 82 37.54 39.52 90.39
C GLU A 82 36.01 39.43 90.25
N ALA A 83 35.43 40.19 89.31
CA ALA A 83 34.01 40.08 88.97
C ALA A 83 33.65 38.67 88.48
N LYS A 84 34.41 38.11 87.52
CA LYS A 84 34.20 36.73 87.01
C LYS A 84 34.33 35.68 88.10
N VAL A 85 35.29 35.82 89.00
CA VAL A 85 35.48 34.92 90.15
C VAL A 85 34.27 34.99 91.08
N SER A 86 33.71 36.19 91.31
CA SER A 86 32.49 36.37 92.09
C SER A 86 31.28 35.69 91.42
N ASP A 87 31.11 35.85 90.11
CA ASP A 87 30.00 35.24 89.35
C ASP A 87 30.08 33.71 89.33
N VAL A 88 31.28 33.15 89.16
CA VAL A 88 31.49 31.69 89.23
C VAL A 88 31.17 31.17 90.64
N LYS A 89 31.57 31.89 91.69
CA LYS A 89 31.22 31.53 93.06
C LYS A 89 29.70 31.61 93.30
N ALA A 90 29.03 32.62 92.76
CA ALA A 90 27.58 32.78 92.87
C ALA A 90 26.83 31.63 92.16
N THR A 91 27.17 31.34 90.89
CA THR A 91 26.54 30.26 90.11
C THR A 91 26.80 28.87 90.69
N THR A 92 27.99 28.63 91.24
CA THR A 92 28.28 27.34 91.91
C THR A 92 27.53 27.20 93.24
N ALA A 93 27.32 28.29 93.98
CA ALA A 93 26.46 28.29 95.15
C ALA A 93 24.99 28.04 94.76
N GLU A 94 24.47 28.75 93.77
CA GLU A 94 23.10 28.57 93.26
C GLU A 94 22.86 27.12 92.79
N ASN A 95 23.77 26.55 92.00
CA ASN A 95 23.65 25.16 91.56
C ASN A 95 23.68 24.16 92.72
N ARG A 96 24.46 24.42 93.76
CA ARG A 96 24.48 23.59 94.97
C ARG A 96 23.16 23.70 95.73
N ASP A 97 22.60 24.90 95.82
CA ASP A 97 21.31 25.15 96.46
C ASP A 97 20.17 24.50 95.67
N LEU A 98 20.16 24.59 94.33
CA LEU A 98 19.19 23.92 93.47
C LEU A 98 19.27 22.39 93.61
N LEU A 99 20.47 21.82 93.63
CA LEU A 99 20.66 20.38 93.90
C LEU A 99 20.14 19.99 95.29
N GLY A 100 20.41 20.82 96.30
CA GLY A 100 19.87 20.64 97.64
C GLY A 100 18.35 20.70 97.67
N GLN A 101 17.73 21.67 96.99
CA GLN A 101 16.28 21.79 96.87
C GLN A 101 15.67 20.58 96.16
N VAL A 102 16.24 20.13 95.03
CA VAL A 102 15.79 18.94 94.31
C VAL A 102 15.94 17.68 95.17
N GLY A 103 17.03 17.54 95.92
CA GLY A 103 17.24 16.41 96.84
C GLY A 103 16.34 16.44 98.08
N ALA A 104 15.94 17.64 98.53
CA ALA A 104 15.03 17.85 99.65
C ALA A 104 13.55 17.74 99.24
N GLN A 105 13.23 17.85 97.94
CA GLN A 105 11.90 17.52 97.44
C GLN A 105 11.64 16.03 97.74
N PRO A 106 10.59 15.69 98.51
CA PRO A 106 10.24 14.30 98.74
C PRO A 106 9.70 13.71 97.44
N LEU A 107 10.56 13.03 96.68
CA LEU A 107 10.11 12.19 95.58
C LEU A 107 9.28 11.05 96.16
N ASN A 108 7.98 11.21 96.13
CA ASN A 108 7.06 10.17 96.53
C ASN A 108 7.23 9.00 95.56
N VAL A 109 7.80 7.89 96.05
CA VAL A 109 7.98 6.65 95.28
C VAL A 109 6.66 6.18 94.66
N SER A 110 5.52 6.52 95.27
CA SER A 110 4.18 6.25 94.73
C SER A 110 3.89 7.07 93.47
N ASP A 111 4.29 8.35 93.42
CA ASP A 111 4.10 9.20 92.24
C ASP A 111 5.01 8.79 91.09
N VAL A 112 6.26 8.38 91.39
CA VAL A 112 7.16 7.79 90.37
C VAL A 112 6.57 6.49 89.80
N LYS A 113 6.02 5.62 90.66
CA LYS A 113 5.33 4.40 90.22
C LYS A 113 4.06 4.71 89.41
N ARG A 114 3.32 5.77 89.77
CA ARG A 114 2.14 6.22 89.02
C ARG A 114 2.52 6.70 87.64
N MET A 115 3.53 7.58 87.55
CA MET A 115 4.07 8.10 86.30
C MET A 115 4.60 6.97 85.41
N HIS A 116 5.27 5.95 85.97
CA HIS A 116 5.72 4.81 85.18
C HIS A 116 4.56 3.98 84.60
N ARG A 117 3.46 3.81 85.36
CA ARG A 117 2.25 3.15 84.84
C ARG A 117 1.56 3.98 83.75
N GLU A 118 1.42 5.28 83.97
CA GLU A 118 0.86 6.21 82.98
C GLU A 118 1.70 6.23 81.70
N MET A 119 3.03 6.29 81.82
CA MET A 119 3.96 6.19 80.69
C MET A 119 3.75 4.88 79.92
N LYS A 120 3.69 3.76 80.63
CA LYS A 120 3.46 2.45 80.00
C LYS A 120 2.14 2.38 79.25
N VAL A 121 1.07 2.97 79.80
CA VAL A 121 -0.22 3.06 79.10
C VAL A 121 -0.08 3.88 77.81
N VAL A 122 0.62 5.03 77.85
CA VAL A 122 0.87 5.85 76.66
C VAL A 122 1.72 5.10 75.62
N GLU A 123 2.73 4.34 76.05
CA GLU A 123 3.54 3.49 75.17
C GLU A 123 2.68 2.41 74.49
N ASP A 124 1.84 1.71 75.25
CA ASP A 124 0.93 0.67 74.74
C ASP A 124 -0.10 1.27 73.76
N ASP A 125 -0.68 2.43 74.09
CA ASP A 125 -1.62 3.16 73.23
C ASP A 125 -0.95 3.64 71.93
N THR A 126 0.28 4.15 72.01
CA THR A 126 1.08 4.58 70.85
C THR A 126 1.37 3.39 69.94
N ALA A 127 1.81 2.26 70.50
CA ALA A 127 2.07 1.04 69.75
C ALA A 127 0.80 0.49 69.07
N SER A 128 -0.35 0.55 69.75
CA SER A 128 -1.64 0.17 69.18
C SER A 128 -2.05 1.11 68.04
N ALA A 129 -1.85 2.42 68.20
CA ALA A 129 -2.15 3.41 67.17
C ALA A 129 -1.25 3.23 65.93
N GLU A 130 0.05 3.03 66.12
CA GLU A 130 1.02 2.76 65.04
C GLU A 130 0.63 1.50 64.25
N LYS A 131 0.27 0.41 64.94
CA LYS A 131 -0.23 -0.81 64.28
C LYS A 131 -1.50 -0.54 63.47
N GLY A 132 -2.41 0.28 63.99
CA GLY A 132 -3.62 0.71 63.28
C GLY A 132 -3.29 1.50 62.01
N THR A 133 -2.36 2.45 62.10
CA THR A 133 -1.88 3.23 60.96
C THR A 133 -1.25 2.33 59.89
N SER A 134 -0.34 1.43 60.25
CA SER A 134 0.28 0.51 59.28
C SER A 134 -0.76 -0.40 58.58
N ALA A 135 -1.78 -0.85 59.30
CA ALA A 135 -2.85 -1.65 58.70
C ALA A 135 -3.72 -0.84 57.73
N LEU A 136 -3.95 0.44 58.01
CA LEU A 136 -4.66 1.34 57.09
C LEU A 136 -3.81 1.66 55.85
N GLU A 137 -2.52 1.93 56.03
CA GLU A 137 -1.59 2.15 54.91
C GLU A 137 -1.53 0.93 53.98
N GLU A 138 -1.47 -0.29 54.53
CA GLU A 138 -1.53 -1.52 53.72
C GLU A 138 -2.83 -1.61 52.91
N LYS A 139 -3.97 -1.25 53.53
CA LYS A 139 -5.27 -1.22 52.85
C LYS A 139 -5.34 -0.16 51.77
N ASP A 140 -4.78 1.03 52.02
CA ASP A 140 -4.72 2.11 51.05
C ASP A 140 -3.86 1.70 49.84
N TRP A 141 -2.68 1.10 50.07
CA TRP A 141 -1.85 0.56 48.99
C TRP A 141 -2.56 -0.55 48.18
N GLU A 142 -3.27 -1.46 48.86
CA GLU A 142 -4.05 -2.52 48.21
C GLU A 142 -5.16 -1.92 47.33
N LEU A 143 -5.87 -0.91 47.84
CA LEU A 143 -6.93 -0.22 47.12
C LEU A 143 -6.40 0.58 45.94
N GLU A 144 -5.30 1.32 46.13
CA GLU A 144 -4.65 2.10 45.07
C GLU A 144 -4.17 1.19 43.94
N THR A 145 -3.53 0.06 44.28
CA THR A 145 -3.11 -0.94 43.29
C THR A 145 -4.31 -1.48 42.50
N LYS A 146 -5.40 -1.86 43.17
CA LYS A 146 -6.62 -2.34 42.51
C LYS A 146 -7.24 -1.26 41.60
N LEU A 147 -7.24 -0.01 42.04
CA LEU A 147 -7.81 1.11 41.29
C LEU A 147 -6.99 1.42 40.03
N VAL A 148 -5.67 1.45 40.15
CA VAL A 148 -4.75 1.62 39.01
C VAL A 148 -4.96 0.51 37.99
N THR A 149 -4.95 -0.76 38.40
CA THR A 149 -5.19 -1.89 37.48
C THR A 149 -6.56 -1.79 36.79
N LYS A 150 -7.60 -1.34 37.50
CA LYS A 150 -8.93 -1.17 36.90
C LYS A 150 -9.01 -0.02 35.91
N LEU A 151 -8.27 1.06 36.13
CA LEU A 151 -8.17 2.15 35.17
C LEU A 151 -7.46 1.70 33.88
N GLU A 152 -6.34 0.98 34.00
CA GLU A 152 -5.62 0.42 32.84
C GLU A 152 -6.50 -0.54 32.03
N ASP A 153 -7.26 -1.40 32.69
CA ASP A 153 -8.23 -2.29 32.05
C ASP A 153 -9.31 -1.52 31.26
N LEU A 154 -9.82 -0.42 31.83
CA LEU A 154 -10.82 0.43 31.18
C LEU A 154 -10.23 1.16 29.96
N GLU A 155 -9.02 1.70 30.07
CA GLU A 155 -8.31 2.34 28.95
C GLU A 155 -8.08 1.35 27.80
N ARG A 156 -7.65 0.13 28.13
CA ARG A 156 -7.49 -0.96 27.14
C ARG A 156 -8.82 -1.30 26.46
N LEU A 157 -9.92 -1.38 27.19
CA LEU A 157 -11.24 -1.62 26.61
C LEU A 157 -11.69 -0.47 25.71
N ALA A 158 -11.44 0.78 26.10
CA ALA A 158 -11.72 1.96 25.28
C ALA A 158 -10.93 1.92 23.95
N GLU A 159 -9.65 1.57 24.00
CA GLU A 159 -8.79 1.36 22.83
C GLU A 159 -9.34 0.26 21.90
N GLN A 160 -9.75 -0.88 22.46
CA GLN A 160 -10.35 -1.98 21.69
C GLN A 160 -11.67 -1.57 21.03
N CYS A 161 -12.53 -0.84 21.74
CA CYS A 161 -13.77 -0.29 21.19
C CYS A 161 -13.48 0.64 20.02
N ASN A 162 -12.49 1.53 20.13
CA ASN A 162 -12.07 2.42 19.05
C ASN A 162 -11.59 1.67 17.81
N GLN A 163 -10.78 0.62 18.00
CA GLN A 163 -10.30 -0.20 16.89
C GLN A 163 -11.44 -0.96 16.20
N ALA A 164 -12.37 -1.53 16.97
CA ALA A 164 -13.55 -2.20 16.41
C ALA A 164 -14.43 -1.22 15.62
N HIS A 165 -14.63 -0.01 16.14
CA HIS A 165 -15.40 1.04 15.48
C HIS A 165 -14.78 1.48 14.15
N LYS A 166 -13.44 1.67 14.11
CA LYS A 166 -12.71 1.97 12.87
C LYS A 166 -12.90 0.88 11.80
N ARG A 167 -12.94 -0.40 12.19
CA ARG A 167 -13.19 -1.52 11.27
C ARG A 167 -14.62 -1.54 10.73
N LEU A 168 -15.59 -1.12 11.53
CA LEU A 168 -17.01 -1.09 11.15
C LEU A 168 -17.35 0.01 10.13
N LYS A 169 -16.46 1.00 9.91
CA LYS A 169 -16.65 2.13 8.98
C LYS A 169 -18.05 2.77 9.08
N SER A 170 -18.58 2.87 10.29
CA SER A 170 -19.98 3.26 10.55
C SER A 170 -20.29 4.73 10.27
N GLY A 171 -19.33 5.52 9.77
CA GLY A 171 -19.48 6.95 9.47
C GLY A 171 -19.62 7.86 10.70
N ILE A 172 -19.64 7.28 11.90
CA ILE A 172 -19.77 7.99 13.17
C ILE A 172 -18.36 8.36 13.64
N ASP A 173 -18.02 9.64 13.66
CA ASP A 173 -16.72 10.11 14.15
C ASP A 173 -16.74 10.28 15.68
N ILE A 174 -16.65 9.17 16.40
CA ILE A 174 -16.57 9.15 17.87
C ILE A 174 -15.35 8.31 18.28
N GLN A 175 -14.46 8.92 19.05
CA GLN A 175 -13.34 8.26 19.72
C GLN A 175 -13.68 8.13 21.21
N TYR A 176 -13.71 6.90 21.71
CA TYR A 176 -13.74 6.60 23.14
C TYR A 176 -12.50 7.17 23.80
N MET A 177 -12.70 8.05 24.78
CA MET A 177 -11.64 8.63 25.58
C MET A 177 -12.14 8.67 27.03
N ILE A 178 -11.36 8.14 27.96
CA ILE A 178 -11.70 8.20 29.38
C ILE A 178 -11.18 9.53 29.92
N HIS A 179 -12.07 10.36 30.45
CA HIS A 179 -11.68 11.62 31.04
C HIS A 179 -11.16 11.40 32.48
N ALA A 180 -9.85 11.57 32.66
CA ALA A 180 -9.17 11.36 33.95
C ALA A 180 -9.65 12.29 35.09
N LYS A 181 -10.37 13.37 34.78
CA LYS A 181 -10.89 14.34 35.76
C LYS A 181 -12.39 14.15 36.10
N GLY A 182 -13.06 13.19 35.48
CA GLY A 182 -14.48 12.93 35.73
C GLY A 182 -14.67 12.32 37.12
N SER A 183 -15.60 12.87 37.90
CA SER A 183 -15.95 12.34 39.24
C SER A 183 -17.15 11.39 39.20
N SER A 184 -17.87 11.37 38.08
CA SER A 184 -18.97 10.43 37.84
C SER A 184 -18.75 9.61 36.56
N PRO A 185 -19.35 8.40 36.44
CA PRO A 185 -19.26 7.61 35.21
C PRO A 185 -19.77 8.34 33.96
N ALA A 186 -20.73 9.26 34.11
CA ALA A 186 -21.24 10.08 33.02
C ALA A 186 -20.24 11.15 32.56
N GLU A 187 -19.46 11.72 33.48
CA GLU A 187 -18.38 12.65 33.15
C GLU A 187 -17.15 11.93 32.60
N MET A 188 -16.83 10.74 33.12
CA MET A 188 -15.69 9.94 32.66
C MET A 188 -15.87 9.41 31.24
N LEU A 189 -17.09 9.01 30.87
CA LEU A 189 -17.40 8.41 29.57
C LEU A 189 -18.13 9.36 28.59
N GLY A 190 -18.69 10.47 29.08
CA GLY A 190 -19.40 11.47 28.27
C GLY A 190 -20.76 11.02 27.72
N THR A 191 -21.22 11.66 26.64
CA THR A 191 -22.51 11.40 25.95
C THR A 191 -22.48 10.19 25.02
N TYR A 192 -21.46 9.33 25.12
CA TYR A 192 -21.26 8.16 24.26
C TYR A 192 -22.47 7.22 24.22
N LYS A 193 -23.10 6.98 25.39
CA LYS A 193 -24.13 5.95 25.56
C LYS A 193 -25.37 6.25 24.73
N THR A 194 -25.69 7.52 24.52
CA THR A 194 -26.86 7.92 23.73
C THR A 194 -26.49 8.01 22.26
N VAL A 195 -25.42 8.73 21.92
CA VAL A 195 -25.06 9.00 20.52
C VAL A 195 -24.55 7.74 19.81
N LEU A 196 -23.57 7.03 20.38
CA LEU A 196 -22.97 5.86 19.74
C LEU A 196 -23.94 4.69 19.68
N LYS A 197 -24.69 4.42 20.77
CA LYS A 197 -25.65 3.31 20.78
C LYS A 197 -26.75 3.54 19.75
N GLN A 198 -27.30 4.75 19.66
CA GLN A 198 -28.32 5.07 18.66
C GLN A 198 -27.75 4.99 17.25
N GLY A 199 -26.55 5.53 17.01
CA GLY A 199 -25.88 5.45 15.72
C GLY A 199 -25.59 4.01 15.26
N LEU A 200 -25.13 3.14 16.17
CA LEU A 200 -24.91 1.72 15.88
C LEU A 200 -26.20 0.97 15.56
N VAL A 201 -27.29 1.27 16.27
CA VAL A 201 -28.61 0.70 15.97
C VAL A 201 -29.08 1.14 14.58
N ALA A 202 -28.99 2.44 14.27
CA ALA A 202 -29.34 2.97 12.96
C ALA A 202 -28.50 2.32 11.83
N HIS A 203 -27.19 2.18 12.04
CA HIS A 203 -26.30 1.50 11.08
C HIS A 203 -26.64 0.01 10.91
N ALA A 204 -27.02 -0.68 11.99
CA ALA A 204 -27.46 -2.08 11.91
C ALA A 204 -28.76 -2.22 11.11
N ASP A 205 -29.70 -1.30 11.30
CA ASP A 205 -30.99 -1.31 10.59
C ASP A 205 -30.84 -0.91 9.11
N GLU A 206 -29.95 0.04 8.80
CA GLU A 206 -29.54 0.35 7.42
C GLU A 206 -28.98 -0.90 6.72
N ASN A 207 -28.04 -1.60 7.37
CA ASN A 207 -27.47 -2.83 6.80
C ASN A 207 -28.51 -3.94 6.60
N LYS A 208 -29.48 -4.09 7.51
CA LYS A 208 -30.60 -5.02 7.30
C LYS A 208 -31.41 -4.62 6.07
N ARG A 209 -31.71 -3.33 5.90
CA ARG A 209 -32.44 -2.82 4.74
C ARG A 209 -31.70 -3.10 3.43
N ILE A 210 -30.40 -2.80 3.38
CA ILE A 210 -29.55 -3.09 2.21
C ILE A 210 -29.53 -4.58 1.91
N ARG A 211 -29.37 -5.44 2.93
CA ARG A 211 -29.39 -6.90 2.72
C ARG A 211 -30.72 -7.40 2.17
N LEU A 212 -31.84 -6.89 2.68
CA LEU A 212 -33.18 -7.24 2.19
C LEU A 212 -33.38 -6.77 0.75
N SER A 213 -32.98 -5.54 0.42
CA SER A 213 -33.00 -5.01 -0.96
C SER A 213 -32.20 -5.88 -1.91
N ASN A 214 -30.97 -6.24 -1.55
CA ASN A 214 -30.13 -7.11 -2.37
C ASN A 214 -30.72 -8.53 -2.52
N LEU A 215 -31.38 -9.04 -1.48
CA LEU A 215 -32.07 -10.34 -1.55
C LEU A 215 -33.26 -10.30 -2.53
N GLU A 216 -34.01 -9.21 -2.52
CA GLU A 216 -35.12 -8.96 -3.44
C GLU A 216 -34.61 -8.87 -4.89
N GLU A 217 -33.54 -8.12 -5.13
CA GLU A 217 -32.87 -8.03 -6.44
C GLU A 217 -32.40 -9.42 -6.94
N VAL A 218 -31.77 -10.22 -6.08
CA VAL A 218 -31.33 -11.59 -6.43
C VAL A 218 -32.54 -12.48 -6.76
N ASN A 219 -33.64 -12.36 -6.04
CA ASN A 219 -34.85 -13.13 -6.30
C ASN A 219 -35.46 -12.75 -7.66
N ASP A 220 -35.53 -11.46 -7.99
CA ASP A 220 -36.04 -11.02 -9.29
C ASP A 220 -35.15 -11.47 -10.46
N LEU A 221 -33.82 -11.40 -10.29
CA LEU A 221 -32.88 -11.99 -11.25
C LEU A 221 -33.08 -13.50 -11.41
N GLN A 222 -33.34 -14.22 -10.32
CA GLN A 222 -33.63 -15.65 -10.37
C GLN A 222 -34.94 -15.95 -11.12
N LYS A 223 -36.00 -15.17 -10.90
CA LYS A 223 -37.26 -15.30 -11.66
C LYS A 223 -37.03 -15.03 -13.14
N GLN A 224 -36.27 -14.00 -13.48
CA GLN A 224 -35.92 -13.68 -14.87
C GLN A 224 -35.15 -14.84 -15.51
N MET A 225 -34.18 -15.41 -14.80
CA MET A 225 -33.42 -16.57 -15.24
C MET A 225 -34.32 -17.79 -15.49
N GLN A 226 -35.25 -18.08 -14.58
CA GLN A 226 -36.23 -19.16 -14.77
C GLN A 226 -37.14 -18.93 -15.99
N GLY A 227 -37.54 -17.69 -16.25
CA GLY A 227 -38.27 -17.33 -17.46
C GLY A 227 -37.47 -17.61 -18.74
N ASN A 228 -36.20 -17.17 -18.76
CA ASN A 228 -35.30 -17.39 -19.89
C ASN A 228 -35.06 -18.90 -20.14
N VAL A 229 -34.94 -19.71 -19.10
CA VAL A 229 -34.79 -21.18 -19.23
C VAL A 229 -36.01 -21.79 -19.94
N LYS A 230 -37.23 -21.38 -19.58
CA LYS A 230 -38.46 -21.86 -20.24
C LYS A 230 -38.48 -21.50 -21.73
N VAL A 231 -38.13 -20.26 -22.07
CA VAL A 231 -38.05 -19.80 -23.47
C VAL A 231 -37.00 -20.62 -24.25
N LEU A 232 -35.82 -20.86 -23.67
CA LEU A 232 -34.80 -21.68 -24.31
C LEU A 232 -35.25 -23.12 -24.53
N GLU A 233 -36.03 -23.70 -23.61
CA GLU A 233 -36.57 -25.04 -23.73
C GLU A 233 -37.66 -25.14 -24.82
N GLU A 234 -38.52 -24.11 -24.94
CA GLU A 234 -39.49 -23.98 -26.04
C GLU A 234 -38.79 -23.87 -27.41
N GLU A 235 -37.77 -23.01 -27.53
CA GLU A 235 -36.98 -22.88 -28.77
C GLU A 235 -36.25 -24.17 -29.13
N ARG A 236 -35.70 -24.88 -28.15
CA ARG A 236 -35.09 -26.20 -28.36
C ARG A 236 -36.10 -27.20 -28.92
N ASN A 237 -37.33 -27.21 -28.41
CA ASN A 237 -38.39 -28.09 -28.90
C ASN A 237 -38.81 -27.72 -30.34
N ASN A 238 -38.91 -26.42 -30.65
CA ASN A 238 -39.19 -25.92 -32.00
C ASN A 238 -38.10 -26.36 -32.99
N ILE A 239 -36.82 -26.18 -32.65
CA ILE A 239 -35.69 -26.62 -33.48
C ILE A 239 -35.75 -28.13 -33.71
N SER A 240 -36.04 -28.93 -32.67
CA SER A 240 -36.16 -30.38 -32.79
C SER A 240 -37.29 -30.78 -33.74
N SER A 241 -38.43 -30.09 -33.68
CA SER A 241 -39.56 -30.30 -34.61
C SER A 241 -39.19 -29.95 -36.05
N LEU A 242 -38.57 -28.78 -36.27
CA LEU A 242 -38.10 -28.35 -37.58
C LEU A 242 -37.08 -29.34 -38.17
N GLN A 243 -36.15 -29.82 -37.35
CA GLN A 243 -35.15 -30.79 -37.77
C GLN A 243 -35.81 -32.10 -38.22
N ALA A 244 -36.80 -32.61 -37.49
CA ALA A 244 -37.57 -33.79 -37.91
C ALA A 244 -38.34 -33.57 -39.23
N THR A 245 -38.93 -32.39 -39.44
CA THR A 245 -39.60 -32.07 -40.71
C THR A 245 -38.61 -31.98 -41.88
N ASN A 246 -37.44 -31.42 -41.66
CA ASN A 246 -36.38 -31.32 -42.65
C ASN A 246 -35.82 -32.71 -43.01
N ASP A 247 -35.59 -33.57 -42.03
CA ASP A 247 -35.13 -34.95 -42.26
C ASP A 247 -36.17 -35.74 -43.08
N ASN A 248 -37.46 -35.57 -42.81
CA ASN A 248 -38.53 -36.13 -43.64
C ASN A 248 -38.52 -35.56 -45.07
N GLY A 249 -38.30 -34.26 -45.23
CA GLY A 249 -38.13 -33.62 -46.54
C GLY A 249 -36.94 -34.18 -47.33
N MET A 250 -35.80 -34.33 -46.65
CA MET A 250 -34.57 -34.94 -47.19
C MET A 250 -34.78 -36.41 -47.58
N LEU A 251 -35.60 -37.17 -46.86
CA LEU A 251 -35.99 -38.54 -47.24
C LEU A 251 -36.90 -38.57 -48.47
N LYS A 252 -37.82 -37.60 -48.61
CA LYS A 252 -38.74 -37.50 -49.76
C LYS A 252 -38.06 -37.01 -51.03
N PHE A 253 -37.03 -36.17 -50.92
CA PHE A 253 -36.31 -35.62 -52.09
C PHE A 253 -35.73 -36.69 -53.05
N PRO A 254 -34.97 -37.71 -52.62
CA PRO A 254 -34.47 -38.75 -53.52
C PRO A 254 -35.60 -39.58 -54.12
N ILE A 255 -36.70 -39.81 -53.39
CA ILE A 255 -37.89 -40.49 -53.91
C ILE A 255 -38.49 -39.67 -55.05
N PHE A 256 -38.68 -38.36 -54.85
CA PHE A 256 -39.20 -37.46 -55.87
C PHE A 256 -38.25 -37.37 -57.08
N LYS A 257 -36.94 -37.26 -56.84
CA LYS A 257 -35.91 -37.28 -57.90
C LYS A 257 -36.00 -38.57 -58.72
N ASN A 258 -36.07 -39.73 -58.07
CA ASN A 258 -36.23 -41.03 -58.73
C ASN A 258 -37.54 -41.13 -59.50
N PHE A 259 -38.64 -40.60 -58.96
CA PHE A 259 -39.93 -40.53 -59.64
C PHE A 259 -39.85 -39.69 -60.93
N VAL A 260 -39.22 -38.51 -60.87
CA VAL A 260 -39.00 -37.66 -62.05
C VAL A 260 -38.14 -38.36 -63.11
N TYR A 261 -37.07 -39.06 -62.70
CA TYR A 261 -36.27 -39.87 -63.61
C TYR A 261 -37.06 -41.01 -64.25
N MET A 262 -37.89 -41.71 -63.47
CA MET A 262 -38.81 -42.75 -63.94
C MET A 262 -39.77 -42.22 -65.01
N VAL A 263 -40.44 -41.09 -64.75
CA VAL A 263 -41.36 -40.47 -65.73
C VAL A 263 -40.62 -40.06 -67.00
N LYS A 264 -39.43 -39.45 -66.87
CA LYS A 264 -38.60 -39.08 -68.02
C LYS A 264 -38.19 -40.31 -68.86
N LEU A 265 -37.82 -41.40 -68.20
CA LEU A 265 -37.46 -42.67 -68.86
C LEU A 265 -38.68 -43.30 -69.54
N MET A 266 -39.85 -43.29 -68.89
CA MET A 266 -41.11 -43.78 -69.46
C MET A 266 -41.49 -43.01 -70.73
N ILE A 267 -41.39 -41.68 -70.72
CA ILE A 267 -41.63 -40.85 -71.91
C ILE A 267 -40.64 -41.19 -73.03
N PHE A 268 -39.34 -41.30 -72.71
CA PHE A 268 -38.32 -41.67 -73.69
C PHE A 268 -38.59 -43.04 -74.32
N LEU A 269 -38.90 -44.04 -73.50
CA LEU A 269 -39.27 -45.39 -73.97
C LEU A 269 -40.48 -45.34 -74.89
N LYS A 270 -41.55 -44.60 -74.51
CA LYS A 270 -42.75 -44.48 -75.34
C LYS A 270 -42.48 -43.82 -76.69
N ILE A 271 -41.64 -42.77 -76.72
CA ILE A 271 -41.20 -42.13 -77.97
C ILE A 271 -40.37 -43.10 -78.82
N SER A 272 -39.48 -43.88 -78.21
CA SER A 272 -38.65 -44.86 -78.92
C SER A 272 -39.47 -46.02 -79.50
N GLU A 273 -40.46 -46.52 -78.76
CA GLU A 273 -41.39 -47.57 -79.18
C GLU A 273 -42.18 -47.11 -80.42
N LYS A 274 -42.72 -45.89 -80.39
CA LYS A 274 -43.42 -45.31 -81.54
C LYS A 274 -42.52 -45.21 -82.78
N ARG A 275 -41.28 -44.72 -82.62
CA ARG A 275 -40.30 -44.68 -83.73
C ARG A 275 -40.01 -46.07 -84.31
N HIS A 276 -39.91 -47.09 -83.46
CA HIS A 276 -39.73 -48.47 -83.92
C HIS A 276 -40.95 -49.01 -84.69
N GLN A 277 -42.17 -48.71 -84.22
CA GLN A 277 -43.40 -49.10 -84.92
C GLN A 277 -43.50 -48.42 -86.29
N ASP A 278 -43.20 -47.11 -86.37
CA ASP A 278 -43.19 -46.35 -87.63
C ASP A 278 -42.13 -46.91 -88.61
N ALA A 279 -40.93 -47.25 -88.11
CA ALA A 279 -39.87 -47.86 -88.92
C ALA A 279 -40.28 -49.25 -89.45
N ARG A 280 -40.97 -50.06 -88.63
CA ARG A 280 -41.47 -51.39 -89.03
C ARG A 280 -42.52 -51.28 -90.12
N LEU A 281 -43.50 -50.37 -89.97
CA LEU A 281 -44.51 -50.11 -91.00
C LEU A 281 -43.89 -49.64 -92.32
N LYS A 282 -42.83 -48.84 -92.26
CA LYS A 282 -42.08 -48.41 -93.46
C LYS A 282 -41.39 -49.60 -94.13
N ALA A 283 -40.68 -50.43 -93.37
CA ALA A 283 -40.00 -51.62 -93.90
C ALA A 283 -40.99 -52.63 -94.52
N ASP A 284 -42.16 -52.83 -93.92
CA ASP A 284 -43.20 -53.71 -94.47
C ASP A 284 -43.73 -53.18 -95.82
N LYS A 285 -43.92 -51.86 -95.95
CA LYS A 285 -44.31 -51.23 -97.23
C LYS A 285 -43.24 -51.40 -98.31
N GLU A 286 -41.97 -51.20 -97.96
CA GLU A 286 -40.84 -51.40 -98.88
C GLU A 286 -40.73 -52.88 -99.30
N THR A 287 -40.86 -53.81 -98.35
CA THR A 287 -40.87 -55.26 -98.63
C THR A 287 -42.01 -55.64 -99.55
N GLN A 288 -43.22 -55.11 -99.32
CA GLN A 288 -44.37 -55.35 -100.19
C GLN A 288 -44.16 -54.80 -101.61
N ALA A 289 -43.53 -53.63 -101.73
CA ALA A 289 -43.19 -53.04 -103.03
C ALA A 289 -42.19 -53.92 -103.80
N VAL A 290 -41.12 -54.40 -103.14
CA VAL A 290 -40.15 -55.33 -103.75
C VAL A 290 -40.81 -56.64 -104.14
N ALA A 291 -41.67 -57.20 -103.29
CA ALA A 291 -42.40 -58.43 -103.59
C ALA A 291 -43.34 -58.28 -104.80
N ASN A 292 -43.94 -57.10 -105.00
CA ASN A 292 -44.76 -56.81 -106.18
C ASN A 292 -43.90 -56.72 -107.45
N VAL A 293 -42.76 -56.01 -107.41
CA VAL A 293 -41.82 -55.91 -108.55
C VAL A 293 -41.29 -57.30 -108.94
N LEU A 294 -40.92 -58.14 -107.97
CA LEU A 294 -40.48 -59.50 -108.23
C LEU A 294 -41.58 -60.34 -108.88
N ARG A 295 -42.84 -60.17 -108.47
CA ARG A 295 -43.99 -60.85 -109.07
C ARG A 295 -44.17 -60.45 -110.54
N GLU A 296 -44.18 -59.16 -110.83
CA GLU A 296 -44.27 -58.63 -112.20
C GLU A 296 -43.14 -59.15 -113.09
N LEU A 297 -41.91 -59.23 -112.55
CA LEU A 297 -40.77 -59.78 -113.27
C LEU A 297 -40.94 -61.28 -113.56
N VAL A 298 -41.42 -62.06 -112.59
CA VAL A 298 -41.68 -63.51 -112.77
C VAL A 298 -42.77 -63.73 -113.82
N ASP A 299 -43.84 -62.93 -113.79
CA ASP A 299 -44.92 -63.01 -114.78
C ASP A 299 -44.39 -62.68 -116.19
N SER A 300 -43.60 -61.60 -116.33
CA SER A 300 -42.93 -61.25 -117.59
C SER A 300 -41.96 -62.34 -118.09
N MET A 301 -41.18 -62.95 -117.18
CA MET A 301 -40.31 -64.08 -117.53
C MET A 301 -41.12 -65.30 -117.99
N ALA A 302 -42.28 -65.57 -117.39
CA ALA A 302 -43.16 -66.65 -117.80
C ALA A 302 -43.74 -66.39 -119.20
N GLU A 303 -44.15 -65.16 -119.50
CA GLU A 303 -44.59 -64.74 -120.85
C GLU A 303 -43.47 -64.90 -121.88
N HIS A 304 -42.27 -64.41 -121.59
CA HIS A 304 -41.11 -64.55 -122.49
C HIS A 304 -40.75 -66.02 -122.71
N LYS A 305 -40.81 -66.86 -121.66
CA LYS A 305 -40.63 -68.31 -121.78
C LYS A 305 -41.70 -68.93 -122.68
N GLY A 306 -42.96 -68.51 -122.54
CA GLY A 306 -44.06 -68.92 -123.40
C GLY A 306 -43.82 -68.55 -124.87
N PHE A 307 -43.42 -67.30 -125.13
CA PHE A 307 -43.05 -66.80 -126.45
C PHE A 307 -41.85 -67.53 -127.07
N MET A 308 -40.80 -67.79 -126.30
CA MET A 308 -39.67 -68.59 -126.76
C MET A 308 -40.09 -70.04 -127.04
N GLY A 309 -40.99 -70.60 -126.22
CA GLY A 309 -41.56 -71.92 -126.43
C GLY A 309 -42.30 -72.04 -127.77
N THR A 310 -43.11 -71.03 -128.14
CA THR A 310 -43.81 -71.00 -129.43
C THR A 310 -42.86 -70.83 -130.61
N ILE A 311 -41.83 -69.98 -130.51
CA ILE A 311 -40.79 -69.85 -131.55
C ILE A 311 -40.05 -71.17 -131.77
N ILE A 312 -39.65 -71.85 -130.69
CA ILE A 312 -38.95 -73.14 -130.78
C ILE A 312 -39.86 -74.20 -131.41
N ALA A 313 -41.14 -74.24 -131.02
CA ALA A 313 -42.12 -75.15 -131.63
C ALA A 313 -42.30 -74.86 -133.13
N GLN A 314 -42.39 -73.58 -133.51
CA GLN A 314 -42.48 -73.16 -134.91
C GLN A 314 -41.23 -73.58 -135.70
N ARG A 315 -40.03 -73.30 -135.18
CA ARG A 315 -38.76 -73.72 -135.83
C ARG A 315 -38.66 -75.22 -135.99
N ARG A 316 -39.13 -76.02 -135.02
CA ARG A 316 -39.20 -77.48 -135.14
C ARG A 316 -40.17 -77.93 -136.23
N LYS A 317 -41.31 -77.25 -136.34
CA LYS A 317 -42.26 -77.50 -137.43
C LYS A 317 -41.64 -77.20 -138.79
N ASP A 318 -41.00 -76.03 -138.95
CA ASP A 318 -40.32 -75.65 -140.19
C ASP A 318 -39.19 -76.64 -140.54
N LEU A 319 -38.47 -77.16 -139.52
CA LEU A 319 -37.44 -78.20 -139.69
C LEU A 319 -38.02 -79.52 -140.17
N HIS A 320 -39.13 -80.00 -139.59
CA HIS A 320 -39.78 -81.22 -140.05
C HIS A 320 -40.36 -81.07 -141.46
N GLU A 321 -40.92 -79.90 -141.80
CA GLU A 321 -41.37 -79.60 -143.16
C GLU A 321 -40.18 -79.58 -144.15
N ALA A 322 -39.01 -79.08 -143.73
CA ALA A 322 -37.79 -79.13 -144.53
C ALA A 322 -37.21 -80.56 -144.66
N GLU A 323 -37.25 -81.37 -143.60
CA GLU A 323 -36.90 -82.80 -143.65
C GLU A 323 -37.79 -83.56 -144.63
N ASP A 324 -39.10 -83.35 -144.58
CA ASP A 324 -40.06 -83.95 -145.53
C ASP A 324 -39.80 -83.49 -146.97
N TYR A 325 -39.47 -82.21 -147.18
CA TYR A 325 -39.10 -81.69 -148.49
C TYR A 325 -37.82 -82.34 -149.04
N ILE A 326 -36.78 -82.47 -148.21
CA ILE A 326 -35.53 -83.14 -148.59
C ILE A 326 -35.76 -84.63 -148.89
N ALA A 327 -36.57 -85.32 -148.08
CA ALA A 327 -36.92 -86.72 -148.31
C ALA A 327 -37.65 -86.91 -149.65
N SER A 328 -38.53 -85.97 -150.04
CA SER A 328 -39.23 -86.01 -151.32
C SER A 328 -38.31 -85.84 -152.56
N LEU A 329 -37.22 -85.08 -152.42
CA LEU A 329 -36.20 -84.86 -153.46
C LEU A 329 -35.22 -86.04 -153.62
N ALA A 330 -34.97 -86.77 -152.54
CA ALA A 330 -34.12 -87.96 -152.57
C ALA A 330 -34.80 -89.14 -153.30
N SER A 331 -36.13 -89.26 -153.19
CA SER A 331 -36.88 -90.34 -153.86
C SER A 331 -37.00 -90.20 -155.39
N SER A 332 -36.77 -89.02 -155.97
CA SER A 332 -36.88 -88.82 -157.43
C SER A 332 -35.60 -89.07 -158.23
N THR A 333 -34.45 -89.24 -157.58
CA THR A 333 -33.14 -89.02 -158.25
C THR A 333 -32.21 -90.24 -158.29
N LEU A 334 -32.65 -91.42 -157.81
CA LEU A 334 -31.81 -92.65 -157.75
C LEU A 334 -32.38 -93.85 -158.52
N ALA A 335 -33.04 -93.61 -159.66
CA ALA A 335 -33.44 -94.63 -160.63
C ALA A 335 -32.71 -94.56 -161.98
N GLY A 336 -31.66 -93.74 -162.13
CA GLY A 336 -30.90 -93.71 -163.39
C GLY A 336 -29.51 -93.09 -163.25
N MET A 337 -28.51 -93.81 -163.73
CA MET A 337 -27.08 -93.43 -163.90
C MET A 337 -26.25 -93.63 -162.62
N SER A 338 -25.45 -94.69 -162.49
CA SER A 338 -24.22 -95.05 -163.23
C SER A 338 -23.08 -94.03 -163.09
N PHE A 339 -21.87 -94.57 -162.96
CA PHE A 339 -20.54 -93.94 -162.94
C PHE A 339 -19.87 -93.60 -161.59
N THR A 340 -18.98 -94.52 -161.19
CA THR A 340 -17.53 -94.37 -160.91
C THR A 340 -16.98 -93.31 -159.95
N CYS A 341 -15.91 -93.74 -159.29
CA CYS A 341 -14.87 -92.96 -158.59
C CYS A 341 -15.37 -92.35 -157.26
N GLY A 342 -14.71 -92.56 -156.13
CA GLY A 342 -13.27 -92.70 -155.97
C GLY A 342 -12.77 -91.45 -155.26
N ILE A 343 -12.41 -91.65 -153.99
CA ILE A 343 -11.23 -91.04 -153.36
C ILE A 343 -11.36 -89.54 -153.04
N HIS A 344 -11.53 -89.29 -151.74
CA HIS A 344 -10.58 -88.57 -150.87
C HIS A 344 -10.33 -87.08 -151.14
N VAL A 345 -10.12 -86.36 -150.04
CA VAL A 345 -9.12 -85.28 -149.81
C VAL A 345 -9.71 -84.14 -148.98
N PRO A 346 -8.90 -83.53 -148.09
CA PRO A 346 -9.29 -83.30 -146.71
C PRO A 346 -9.08 -81.84 -146.24
N VAL A 347 -9.52 -81.55 -144.99
CA VAL A 347 -8.87 -80.59 -144.04
C VAL A 347 -8.82 -79.12 -144.56
N PRO A 348 -8.35 -78.08 -143.83
CA PRO A 348 -8.35 -77.71 -142.41
C PRO A 348 -9.14 -76.41 -142.12
N GLY A 349 -9.59 -76.27 -140.88
CA GLY A 349 -9.06 -75.24 -139.98
C GLY A 349 -9.56 -73.78 -140.03
N ILE A 350 -9.81 -73.31 -138.79
CA ILE A 350 -9.48 -71.98 -138.24
C ILE A 350 -10.40 -70.81 -138.75
N VAL A 351 -10.85 -69.79 -138.00
CA VAL A 351 -10.51 -69.18 -136.69
C VAL A 351 -11.67 -68.28 -136.20
N TYR A 352 -11.63 -67.95 -134.90
CA TYR A 352 -11.97 -66.63 -134.28
C TYR A 352 -13.45 -66.22 -134.12
N TRP A 353 -13.91 -65.35 -133.20
CA TRP A 353 -13.34 -64.38 -132.23
C TRP A 353 -14.45 -64.19 -131.15
N LYS A 354 -14.20 -64.38 -129.85
CA LYS A 354 -14.02 -63.34 -128.78
C LYS A 354 -15.19 -62.35 -128.55
N GLY A 355 -15.73 -62.31 -127.32
CA GLY A 355 -16.47 -61.14 -126.80
C GLY A 355 -17.40 -61.39 -125.60
N LYS A 356 -16.84 -61.21 -124.38
CA LYS A 356 -17.43 -61.02 -123.02
C LYS A 356 -18.57 -61.91 -122.51
#